data_AF-A0A2V4CX00-F1
#
_entry.id   AF-A0A2V4CX00-F1
#
_cell.length_a   1.000
_cell.length_b   1.000
_cell.length_c   1.000
_cell.angle_alpha   90.00
_cell.angle_beta   90.00
_cell.angle_gamma   90.00
#
_symmetry.space_group_name_H-M   'P 1'
#
loop_
_entity.id
_entity.type
_entity.pdbx_description
1 polymer ?
#
loop_
_entity_poly.entity_id
_entity_poly.type
_entity_poly.pdbx_seq_one_letter_code
_entity_poly.pdbx_strand_id
1 'polypeptide(L)' 'AVAKACDSLEWASTTASRGIVALDTEFVDVIVDAGDFGWEPTLYVLANNPLELIERTHTFLAALA' A
#
# COMPACT_ATOMS: atom_id res chain seq x y z
N ALA A 1 5.28 10.11 -4.77
CA ALA A 1 5.97 9.66 -3.54
C ALA A 1 5.76 8.16 -3.34
N VAL A 2 4.51 7.71 -3.15
CA VAL A 2 4.16 6.29 -2.94
C VAL A 2 4.69 5.37 -4.04
N ALA A 3 4.41 5.65 -5.32
CA ALA A 3 4.93 4.81 -6.43
C ALA A 3 6.46 4.67 -6.40
N LYS A 4 7.17 5.78 -6.21
CA LYS A 4 8.64 5.80 -6.10
C LYS A 4 9.15 4.98 -4.89
N ALA A 5 8.45 5.04 -3.76
CA ALA A 5 8.79 4.25 -2.58
C ALA A 5 8.57 2.75 -2.85
N CYS A 6 7.44 2.37 -3.46
CA CYS A 6 7.19 0.99 -3.88
C CYS A 6 8.26 0.49 -4.86
N ASP A 7 8.60 1.29 -5.87
CA ASP A 7 9.66 0.96 -6.84
C ASP A 7 11.01 0.73 -6.15
N SER A 8 11.36 1.57 -5.17
CA SER A 8 12.64 1.45 -4.44
C SER A 8 12.72 0.24 -3.51
N LEU A 9 11.56 -0.25 -3.05
CA LEU A 9 11.44 -1.41 -2.17
C LEU A 9 11.15 -2.69 -2.95
N GLU A 10 11.01 -2.60 -4.27
CA GLU A 10 10.54 -3.69 -5.15
C GLU A 10 9.19 -4.26 -4.69
N TRP A 11 8.32 -3.39 -4.15
CA TRP A 11 7.00 -3.77 -3.64
C TRP A 11 5.94 -3.73 -4.73
N ALA A 12 5.14 -4.78 -4.78
CA ALA A 12 3.95 -4.84 -5.61
C ALA A 12 2.86 -3.92 -5.03
N SER A 13 2.31 -3.05 -5.87
CA SER A 13 1.18 -2.20 -5.49
C SER A 13 0.01 -2.33 -6.44
N THR A 14 -1.19 -2.21 -5.90
CA THR A 14 -2.44 -2.14 -6.67
C THR A 14 -3.29 -0.95 -6.21
N THR A 15 -4.38 -0.69 -6.92
CA THR A 15 -5.31 0.38 -6.60
C THR A 15 -6.64 -0.15 -6.09
N ALA A 16 -7.24 0.56 -5.14
CA ALA A 16 -8.63 0.36 -4.76
C ALA A 16 -9.48 1.56 -5.21
N SER A 17 -10.77 1.31 -5.40
CA SER A 17 -11.76 2.38 -5.60
C SER A 17 -12.76 2.35 -4.46
N ARG A 18 -12.65 3.33 -3.56
CA ARG A 18 -13.55 3.50 -2.40
C ARG A 18 -13.64 2.24 -1.53
N GLY A 19 -12.48 1.70 -1.16
CA GLY A 19 -12.35 0.48 -0.36
C GLY A 19 -12.62 -0.83 -1.11
N ILE A 20 -13.00 -0.79 -2.38
CA ILE A 20 -13.15 -1.98 -3.21
C ILE A 20 -11.78 -2.34 -3.80
N VAL A 21 -11.22 -3.47 -3.34
CA VAL A 21 -9.96 -4.01 -3.83
C VAL A 21 -10.25 -4.99 -4.96
N ALA A 22 -9.77 -4.69 -6.17
CA ALA A 22 -9.73 -5.65 -7.26
C ALA A 22 -8.36 -6.34 -7.20
N LEU A 23 -8.29 -7.52 -6.57
CA LEU A 23 -7.09 -8.35 -6.59
C LEU A 23 -7.13 -9.22 -7.85
N ASP A 24 -6.43 -8.78 -8.89
CA ASP A 24 -6.06 -9.60 -10.05
C ASP A 24 -4.73 -10.33 -9.84
N THR A 25 -4.08 -10.13 -8.68
CA THR A 25 -2.78 -10.69 -8.33
C THR A 25 -2.88 -11.54 -7.05
N GLU A 26 -2.03 -12.57 -6.95
CA GLU A 26 -1.95 -13.44 -5.78
C GLU A 26 -1.16 -12.81 -4.61
N PHE A 27 -0.31 -11.81 -4.91
CA PHE A 27 0.55 -11.13 -3.94
C PHE A 27 0.58 -9.61 -4.19
N VAL A 28 0.29 -8.84 -3.15
CA VAL A 28 0.41 -7.38 -3.15
C VAL A 28 0.89 -6.90 -1.79
N ASP A 29 1.80 -5.93 -1.78
CA ASP A 29 2.38 -5.38 -0.56
C ASP A 29 1.65 -4.10 -0.12
N VAL A 30 1.18 -3.32 -1.09
CA VAL A 30 0.51 -2.03 -0.86
C VAL A 30 -0.74 -1.87 -1.72
N ILE A 31 -1.83 -1.39 -1.13
CA ILE A 31 -3.03 -0.96 -1.86
C ILE A 31 -3.16 0.57 -1.72
N VAL A 32 -3.30 1.25 -2.85
CA VAL A 32 -3.50 2.71 -2.91
C VAL A 32 -4.96 3.00 -3.26
N ASP A 33 -5.68 3.62 -2.34
CA ASP A 33 -6.98 4.22 -2.63
C ASP A 33 -6.79 5.73 -2.81
N ALA A 34 -6.99 6.20 -4.04
CA ALA A 34 -6.74 7.60 -4.39
C ALA A 34 -7.72 8.58 -3.72
N GLY A 35 -8.80 8.10 -3.11
CA GLY A 35 -9.85 8.99 -2.63
C GLY A 35 -10.83 9.38 -3.74
N ASP A 36 -11.97 9.93 -3.34
CA ASP A 36 -12.92 10.61 -4.22
C ASP A 36 -13.79 11.55 -3.38
N PHE A 37 -14.78 12.23 -3.97
CA PHE A 37 -15.71 13.08 -3.23
C PHE A 37 -16.39 12.32 -2.08
N GLY A 38 -16.12 12.76 -0.85
CA GLY A 38 -16.63 12.12 0.37
C GLY A 38 -15.89 10.84 0.78
N TRP A 39 -14.76 10.52 0.15
CA TRP A 39 -13.91 9.38 0.47
C TRP A 39 -12.45 9.81 0.64
N GLU A 40 -11.88 9.53 1.81
CA GLU A 40 -10.51 9.94 2.13
C GLU A 40 -9.48 9.07 1.40
N PRO A 41 -8.45 9.68 0.76
CA PRO A 41 -7.33 8.92 0.22
C PRO A 41 -6.67 8.08 1.30
N THR A 42 -6.50 6.79 1.03
CA THR A 42 -6.01 5.83 2.03
C THR A 42 -4.95 4.90 1.43
N LEU A 43 -3.98 4.53 2.25
CA LEU A 43 -2.94 3.56 1.91
C LEU A 43 -3.03 2.36 2.84
N TYR A 44 -3.02 1.16 2.28
CA TYR A 44 -3.00 -0.08 3.05
C TYR A 44 -1.66 -0.78 2.83
N VAL A 45 -0.92 -1.05 3.90
CA VAL A 45 0.26 -1.92 3.89
C VAL A 45 -0.20 -3.31 4.32
N LEU A 46 0.11 -4.33 3.53
CA LEU A 46 -0.25 -5.71 3.81
C LEU A 46 0.95 -6.50 4.35
N ALA A 47 0.65 -7.47 5.21
CA ALA A 47 1.63 -8.38 5.79
C ALA A 47 0.91 -9.64 6.27
N ASN A 48 1.66 -10.72 6.51
CA ASN A 48 1.08 -11.99 6.94
C ASN A 48 0.80 -12.03 8.45
N ASN A 49 1.39 -11.11 9.21
CA ASN A 49 1.21 -11.03 10.66
C ASN A 49 1.48 -9.59 11.17
N PRO A 50 1.04 -9.26 12.41
CA PRO A 50 1.17 -7.91 12.95
C PRO A 50 2.61 -7.43 13.15
N LEU A 51 3.56 -8.31 13.48
CA LEU A 51 4.96 -7.91 13.67
C LEU A 51 5.55 -7.46 12.33
N GLU A 52 5.35 -8.28 11.30
CA GLU A 52 5.75 -7.97 9.92
C GLU A 52 5.08 -6.67 9.43
N LEU A 53 3.80 -6.44 9.75
CA LEU A 53 3.11 -5.19 9.38
C LEU A 53 3.82 -3.94 9.93
N ILE A 54 4.25 -3.98 11.18
CA ILE A 54 4.95 -2.86 11.81
C ILE A 54 6.31 -2.63 11.16
N GLU A 55 7.08 -3.69 10.93
CA GLU A 55 8.38 -3.62 10.25
C GLU A 55 8.26 -3.07 8.82
N ARG A 56 7.28 -3.56 8.07
CA ARG A 56 6.96 -3.06 6.72
C ARG A 56 6.55 -1.60 6.75
N THR A 57 5.72 -1.18 7.72
CA THR A 57 5.32 0.23 7.87
C THR A 57 6.53 1.12 8.11
N HIS A 58 7.45 0.74 8.99
CA HIS A 58 8.69 1.51 9.22
C HIS A 58 9.57 1.56 7.97
N THR A 59 9.71 0.44 7.26
CA THR A 59 10.46 0.36 6.00
C THR A 59 9.88 1.28 4.94
N PHE A 60 8.56 1.27 4.79
CA PHE A 60 7.84 2.13 3.85
C PHE A 60 7.99 3.62 4.19
N LEU A 61 7.86 3.98 5.48
CA LEU A 61 8.09 5.34 5.94
C LEU A 61 9.53 5.83 5.65
N ALA A 62 10.52 4.96 5.82
CA ALA A 62 11.91 5.29 5.48
C ALA A 62 12.10 5.52 3.97
N ALA A 63 11.39 4.78 3.12
CA ALA A 63 11.44 4.94 1.66
C ALA A 63 10.65 6.15 1.13
N LEU A 64 9.76 6.73 1.94
CA LEU A 64 9.05 7.97 1.64
C LEU A 64 9.89 9.24 1.87
N ALA A 65 10.96 9.13 2.67
CA ALA A 65 11.88 10.23 2.99
C ALA A 65 12.78 10.60 1.81
#